data_AF-A0A3M8G1J0-F1
#
_entry.id   AF-A0A3M8G1J0-F1
#
_cell.length_a   1.000
_cell.length_b   1.000
_cell.length_c   1.000
_cell.angle_alpha   90.00
_cell.angle_beta   90.00
_cell.angle_gamma   90.00
#
_symmetry.space_group_name_H-M   'P 1'
#
loop_
_entity.id
_entity.type
_entity.pdbx_description
1 polymer ?
#
loop_
_entity_poly.entity_id
_entity_poly.type
_entity_poly.pdbx_seq_one_letter_code
_entity_poly.pdbx_strand_id
1 'polypeptide(L)'
;MKLSASHGKKFSDPTNEQINHAIDDIEDKNGSFVILDTNNGFIQCAGELPDKLIVEYQIDGKHFQSVSQSLMAHQVKDIFKQFLLGETAFKENYSWKEIELTGSSGSGCTPILMVGIILLGILISF
;
A
#
# COMPACT_ATOMS: atom_id res chain seq x y z
N MET A 1 8.12 -15.62 0.80
CA MET A 1 7.32 -14.37 0.77
C MET A 1 6.73 -14.16 2.16
N LYS A 2 6.35 -12.93 2.54
CA LYS A 2 5.86 -12.65 3.89
C LYS A 2 4.77 -11.58 3.89
N LEU A 3 3.61 -11.91 4.48
CA LEU A 3 2.54 -10.95 4.73
C LEU A 3 2.61 -10.47 6.19
N SER A 4 2.58 -9.15 6.39
CA SER A 4 2.53 -8.52 7.70
C SER A 4 1.48 -7.42 7.71
N ALA A 5 0.52 -7.50 8.62
CA ALA A 5 -0.42 -6.41 8.89
C ALA A 5 0.00 -5.64 10.16
N SER A 6 -0.36 -4.36 10.25
CA SER A 6 -0.13 -3.52 11.44
C SER A 6 -0.80 -4.10 12.69
N HIS A 7 -1.90 -4.83 12.48
CA HIS A 7 -2.60 -5.60 13.48
C HIS A 7 -2.81 -7.02 12.95
N GLY A 8 -2.50 -8.04 13.76
CA GLY A 8 -2.78 -9.43 13.42
C GLY A 8 -1.53 -10.29 13.19
N LYS A 9 -1.76 -11.46 12.59
CA LYS A 9 -0.74 -12.49 12.40
C LYS A 9 0.14 -12.17 11.20
N LYS A 10 1.41 -12.54 11.32
CA LYS A 10 2.36 -12.55 10.19
C LYS A 10 2.32 -13.94 9.57
N PHE A 11 2.35 -13.99 8.25
CA PHE A 11 2.32 -15.24 7.50
C PHE A 11 3.58 -15.34 6.64
N SER A 12 4.27 -16.47 6.74
CA SER A 12 5.28 -16.89 5.76
C SER A 12 4.55 -17.63 4.65
N ASP A 13 4.81 -17.23 3.40
CA ASP A 13 4.17 -17.76 2.19
C ASP A 13 2.63 -17.71 2.26
N PRO A 14 2.06 -16.48 2.26
CA PRO A 14 0.64 -16.27 2.47
C PRO A 14 -0.22 -16.85 1.35
N THR A 15 -1.40 -17.34 1.73
CA THR A 15 -2.48 -17.77 0.82
C THR A 15 -3.33 -16.59 0.37
N ASN A 16 -4.12 -16.78 -0.69
CA ASN A 16 -5.06 -15.77 -1.18
C ASN A 16 -6.10 -15.40 -0.12
N GLU A 17 -6.55 -16.37 0.69
CA GLU A 17 -7.50 -16.17 1.78
C GLU A 17 -6.90 -15.29 2.88
N GLN A 18 -5.63 -15.51 3.23
CA GLN A 18 -4.91 -14.69 4.21
C GLN A 18 -4.68 -13.26 3.71
N ILE A 19 -4.42 -13.07 2.41
CA ILE A 19 -4.34 -11.74 1.78
C ILE A 19 -5.68 -11.03 1.86
N ASN A 20 -6.77 -11.71 1.46
CA ASN A 20 -8.11 -11.14 1.51
C ASN A 20 -8.46 -10.68 2.93
N HIS A 21 -8.26 -11.56 3.92
CA HIS A 21 -8.54 -11.27 5.32
C HIS A 21 -7.70 -10.10 5.85
N ALA A 22 -6.40 -10.05 5.52
CA ALA A 22 -5.54 -8.95 5.98
C ALA A 22 -5.99 -7.59 5.42
N ILE A 23 -6.45 -7.55 4.16
CA ILE A 23 -6.94 -6.32 3.54
C ILE A 23 -8.31 -5.92 4.12
N ASP A 24 -9.21 -6.88 4.31
CA ASP A 24 -10.51 -6.64 4.96
C ASP A 24 -10.33 -6.08 6.38
N ASP A 25 -9.32 -6.55 7.12
CA ASP A 25 -9.05 -6.09 8.49
C ASP A 25 -8.64 -4.61 8.59
N ILE A 26 -8.11 -4.01 7.51
CA ILE A 26 -7.60 -2.64 7.51
C ILE A 26 -8.50 -1.61 6.82
N GLU A 27 -9.49 -2.06 6.03
CA GLU A 27 -10.38 -1.18 5.26
C GLU A 27 -11.09 -0.14 6.14
N ASP A 28 -11.54 -0.56 7.33
CA ASP A 28 -12.23 0.29 8.30
C ASP A 28 -11.32 0.95 9.35
N LYS A 29 -10.02 0.63 9.35
CA LYS A 29 -9.09 1.03 10.41
C LYS A 29 -8.06 2.04 9.92
N ASN A 30 -8.42 3.32 9.98
CA ASN A 30 -7.50 4.41 9.63
C ASN A 30 -6.15 4.28 10.37
N GLY A 31 -5.04 4.44 9.65
CA GLY A 31 -3.68 4.25 10.15
C GLY A 31 -3.21 2.78 10.22
N SER A 32 -4.04 1.82 9.80
CA SER A 32 -3.63 0.43 9.64
C SER A 32 -3.06 0.17 8.24
N PHE A 33 -2.15 -0.79 8.15
CA PHE A 33 -1.48 -1.12 6.90
C PHE A 33 -1.25 -2.63 6.76
N VAL A 34 -1.10 -3.09 5.52
CA VAL A 34 -0.68 -4.45 5.16
C VAL A 34 0.51 -4.35 4.22
N ILE A 35 1.54 -5.15 4.46
CA ILE A 35 2.75 -5.27 3.63
C ILE A 35 2.90 -6.72 3.21
N LEU A 36 3.13 -6.95 1.92
CA LEU A 36 3.57 -8.21 1.33
C LEU A 36 4.99 -8.04 0.80
N ASP A 37 5.95 -8.65 1.51
CA ASP A 37 7.35 -8.71 1.13
C ASP A 37 7.64 -9.95 0.28
N THR A 38 8.35 -9.73 -0.82
CA THR A 38 8.87 -10.79 -1.72
C THR A 38 10.38 -10.62 -1.89
N ASN A 39 11.01 -11.54 -2.62
CA ASN A 39 12.45 -11.43 -2.91
C ASN A 39 12.78 -10.28 -3.88
N ASN A 40 11.79 -9.83 -4.66
CA ASN A 40 11.98 -8.83 -5.72
C ASN A 40 11.56 -7.42 -5.29
N GLY A 41 11.10 -7.27 -4.04
CA GLY A 41 10.54 -6.03 -3.52
C GLY A 41 9.31 -6.26 -2.66
N PHE A 42 8.58 -5.19 -2.34
CA PHE A 42 7.39 -5.23 -1.51
C PHE A 42 6.22 -4.49 -2.15
N ILE A 43 5.01 -4.85 -1.71
CA ILE A 43 3.80 -4.06 -1.92
C ILE A 43 3.14 -3.82 -0.58
N GLN A 44 2.60 -2.63 -0.38
CA GLN A 44 1.86 -2.27 0.81
C GLN A 44 0.58 -1.52 0.47
N CYS A 45 -0.38 -1.57 1.39
CA CYS A 45 -1.54 -0.70 1.36
C CYS A 45 -1.87 -0.18 2.76
N ALA A 46 -2.53 0.95 2.81
CA ALA A 46 -3.02 1.53 4.05
C ALA A 46 -4.36 2.24 3.85
N GLY A 47 -5.16 2.24 4.91
CA GLY A 47 -6.38 3.03 4.97
C GLY A 47 -6.06 4.51 5.12
N GLU A 48 -6.45 5.31 4.12
CA GLU A 48 -6.34 6.78 4.17
C GLU A 48 -7.66 7.40 4.68
N LEU A 49 -8.78 6.90 4.17
CA LEU A 49 -10.15 7.25 4.54
C LEU A 49 -10.98 5.95 4.61
N PRO A 50 -12.17 5.96 5.23
CA PRO A 50 -13.08 4.82 5.15
C PRO A 50 -13.29 4.39 3.70
N ASP A 51 -13.19 3.09 3.43
CA ASP A 51 -13.33 2.47 2.10
C ASP A 51 -12.32 2.92 1.04
N LYS A 52 -11.24 3.61 1.43
CA LYS A 52 -10.23 4.11 0.50
C LYS A 52 -8.83 3.73 0.93
N LEU A 53 -8.22 2.88 0.12
CA LEU A 53 -6.86 2.40 0.30
C LEU A 53 -5.91 3.11 -0.67
N ILE A 54 -4.76 3.51 -0.15
CA ILE A 54 -3.58 3.83 -0.97
C ILE A 54 -2.77 2.54 -1.10
N VAL A 55 -2.23 2.29 -2.29
CA VAL A 55 -1.29 1.20 -2.54
C VAL A 55 0.06 1.77 -2.96
N GLU A 56 1.13 1.19 -2.44
CA GLU A 56 2.50 1.48 -2.81
C GLU A 56 3.27 0.20 -3.08
N TYR A 57 4.20 0.22 -4.03
CA TYR A 57 5.13 -0.89 -4.21
C TYR A 57 6.54 -0.40 -4.47
N GLN A 58 7.51 -1.26 -4.14
CA GLN A 58 8.92 -1.04 -4.41
C GLN A 58 9.47 -2.25 -5.15
N ILE A 59 10.12 -2.01 -6.28
CA ILE A 59 10.85 -3.01 -7.06
C ILE A 59 12.09 -2.31 -7.63
N ASP A 60 13.24 -2.99 -7.68
CA ASP A 60 14.49 -2.49 -8.27
C ASP A 60 14.95 -1.13 -7.72
N GLY A 61 14.71 -0.89 -6.42
CA GLY A 61 15.08 0.37 -5.74
C GLY A 61 14.17 1.56 -6.05
N LYS A 62 13.16 1.40 -6.92
CA LYS A 62 12.18 2.45 -7.25
C LYS A 62 10.90 2.25 -6.45
N HIS A 63 10.34 3.35 -5.97
CA HIS A 63 9.09 3.37 -5.21
C HIS A 63 7.98 3.99 -6.03
N PHE A 64 6.80 3.38 -5.99
CA PHE A 64 5.64 3.81 -6.73
C PHE A 64 4.42 3.86 -5.82
N GLN A 65 3.58 4.88 -5.98
CA GLN A 65 2.32 5.05 -5.27
C GLN A 65 1.17 5.13 -6.28
N SER A 66 0.02 4.54 -5.95
CA SER A 66 -1.20 4.65 -6.75
C SER A 66 -1.63 6.13 -6.83
N VAL A 67 -1.80 6.65 -8.05
CA VAL A 67 -2.17 8.07 -8.28
C VAL A 67 -3.60 8.37 -7.81
N SER A 68 -4.47 7.36 -7.81
CA SER A 68 -5.82 7.47 -7.28
C SER A 68 -5.85 7.07 -5.81
N GLN A 69 -6.13 8.02 -4.93
CA GLN A 69 -6.35 7.86 -3.48
C GLN A 69 -7.62 7.08 -3.14
N SER A 70 -8.09 6.18 -4.01
CA SER A 70 -9.39 5.53 -3.87
C SER A 70 -9.41 4.18 -4.57
N LEU A 71 -8.46 3.30 -4.21
CA LEU A 71 -8.59 1.88 -4.54
C LEU A 71 -9.50 1.22 -3.51
N MET A 72 -10.51 0.50 -4.01
CA MET A 72 -11.41 -0.30 -3.18
C MET A 72 -10.70 -1.58 -2.74
N ALA A 73 -11.13 -2.20 -1.62
CA ALA A 73 -10.51 -3.42 -1.12
C ALA A 73 -10.40 -4.54 -2.16
N HIS A 74 -11.41 -4.76 -3.00
CA HIS A 74 -11.34 -5.79 -4.05
C HIS A 74 -10.20 -5.53 -5.05
N GLN A 75 -9.96 -4.27 -5.44
CA GLN A 75 -8.86 -3.91 -6.34
C GLN A 75 -7.52 -4.16 -5.66
N VAL A 76 -7.38 -3.77 -4.40
CA VAL A 76 -6.15 -4.00 -3.62
C VAL A 76 -5.86 -5.49 -3.45
N LYS A 77 -6.88 -6.30 -3.16
CA LYS A 77 -6.75 -7.77 -3.08
C LYS A 77 -6.20 -8.35 -4.37
N ASP A 78 -6.71 -7.90 -5.51
CA ASP A 78 -6.26 -8.42 -6.80
C ASP A 78 -4.84 -7.97 -7.14
N ILE A 79 -4.46 -6.73 -6.81
CA ILE A 79 -3.08 -6.26 -6.95
C ILE A 79 -2.13 -7.09 -6.08
N PHE A 80 -2.47 -7.34 -4.82
CA PHE A 80 -1.62 -8.14 -3.91
C PHE A 80 -1.44 -9.58 -4.40
N LYS A 81 -2.49 -10.20 -4.94
CA LYS A 81 -2.41 -11.56 -5.51
C LYS A 81 -1.53 -11.58 -6.76
N GLN A 82 -1.67 -10.61 -7.66
CA GLN A 82 -0.80 -10.48 -8.82
C GLN A 82 0.67 -10.30 -8.39
N PHE A 83 0.92 -9.45 -7.39
CA PHE A 83 2.26 -9.23 -6.85
C PHE A 83 2.86 -10.52 -6.23
N LEU A 84 2.05 -11.29 -5.48
CA LEU A 84 2.44 -12.58 -4.92
C LEU A 84 2.89 -13.57 -6.01
N LEU A 85 2.20 -13.57 -7.14
CA LEU A 85 2.50 -14.43 -8.29
C LEU A 85 3.64 -13.89 -9.19
N GLY A 86 4.15 -12.69 -8.91
CA GLY A 86 5.15 -12.03 -9.75
C GLY A 86 4.60 -11.49 -11.07
N GLU A 87 3.28 -11.34 -11.18
CA GLU A 87 2.61 -10.79 -12.35
C GLU A 87 2.72 -9.26 -12.35
N THR A 88 2.76 -8.66 -13.55
CA THR A 88 2.96 -7.20 -13.70
C THR A 88 1.75 -6.47 -14.26
N ALA A 89 0.63 -7.15 -14.51
CA ALA A 89 -0.54 -6.56 -15.14
C ALA A 89 -1.09 -5.35 -14.34
N PHE A 90 -0.99 -5.37 -13.00
CA PHE A 90 -1.36 -4.25 -12.15
C PHE A 90 -0.60 -2.95 -12.46
N LYS A 91 0.61 -3.02 -13.04
CA LYS A 91 1.39 -1.84 -13.43
C LYS A 91 0.77 -1.09 -14.60
N GLU A 92 0.05 -1.80 -15.46
CA GLU A 92 -0.62 -1.26 -16.65
C GLU A 92 -2.09 -0.92 -16.37
N ASN A 93 -2.74 -1.72 -15.51
CA ASN A 93 -4.16 -1.56 -15.18
C ASN A 93 -4.46 -0.40 -14.23
N TYR A 94 -3.44 0.13 -13.55
CA TYR A 94 -3.57 1.22 -12.59
C TYR A 94 -2.53 2.32 -12.87
N SER A 95 -2.84 3.55 -12.48
CA SER A 95 -1.91 4.67 -12.60
C SER A 95 -1.00 4.78 -11.40
N TRP A 96 0.31 4.86 -11.66
CA TRP A 96 1.35 4.90 -10.64
C TRP A 96 2.20 6.16 -10.80
N LYS A 97 2.59 6.74 -9.68
CA LYS A 97 3.56 7.84 -9.62
C LYS A 97 4.81 7.33 -8.92
N GLU A 98 5.95 7.47 -9.58
CA GLU A 98 7.24 7.26 -8.93
C GLU A 98 7.43 8.33 -7.85
N ILE A 99 7.76 7.90 -6.63
CA ILE A 99 7.96 8.78 -5.48
C ILE A 99 9.45 8.77 -5.11
N GLU A 100 10.06 9.96 -5.07
CA GLU A 100 11.42 10.11 -4.56
C GLU A 100 11.36 10.17 -3.04
N LEU A 101 12.03 9.21 -2.38
CA LEU A 101 12.26 9.26 -0.94
C LEU A 101 13.31 10.33 -0.64
N THR A 102 12.89 11.60 -0.61
CA THR A 102 13.76 12.73 -0.28
C THR A 102 14.02 12.74 1.23
N GLY A 103 15.08 12.05 1.66
CA GLY A 103 15.73 12.26 2.95
C GLY A 103 15.55 11.13 3.96
N SER A 104 16.53 10.22 4.02
CA SER A 104 17.12 9.68 5.26
C SER A 104 18.37 8.87 4.88
N SER A 105 19.48 9.57 4.72
CA SER A 105 20.81 8.96 4.83
C SER A 105 20.99 8.45 6.27
N GLY A 106 20.65 7.19 6.52
CA GLY A 106 20.84 6.57 7.83
C GLY A 106 19.91 5.38 8.06
N SER A 107 20.51 4.21 8.21
CA SER A 107 19.93 2.90 8.56
C SER A 107 18.56 2.93 9.28
N GLY A 108 17.57 2.23 8.72
CA GLY A 108 16.39 1.81 9.48
C GLY A 108 15.13 1.72 8.63
N CYS A 109 14.65 0.49 8.42
CA CYS A 109 13.39 0.14 7.79
C CYS A 109 12.22 0.99 8.31
N THR A 110 11.71 1.93 7.50
CA THR A 110 10.48 2.65 7.82
C THR A 110 9.57 2.64 6.60
N PRO A 111 8.38 2.01 6.65
CA PRO A 111 7.36 2.20 5.63
C PRO A 111 6.75 3.59 5.87
N ILE A 112 7.22 4.60 5.14
CA ILE A 112 6.68 5.96 5.25
C ILE A 112 5.49 6.07 4.31
N LEU A 113 4.30 5.83 4.87
CA LEU A 113 3.06 6.37 4.32
C LEU A 113 3.03 7.85 4.67
N MET A 114 3.49 8.71 3.76
CA MET A 114 3.20 10.14 3.89
C MET A 114 1.73 10.36 3.54
N VAL A 115 0.87 10.34 4.56
CA VAL A 115 -0.50 10.87 4.43
C VAL A 115 -0.36 12.38 4.23
N GLY A 116 -0.35 12.79 2.97
CA GLY A 116 -0.40 14.20 2.59
C GLY A 116 -1.73 14.78 3.04
N ILE A 117 -1.75 15.44 4.19
CA ILE A 117 -2.86 16.32 4.56
C ILE A 117 -2.88 17.45 3.54
N ILE A 118 -3.64 17.28 2.45
CA ILE A 118 -4.08 18.41 1.64
C ILE A 118 -5.08 19.15 2.54
N LEU A 119 -4.55 20.12 3.30
CA LEU A 119 -5.34 21.19 3.90
C LEU A 119 -6.04 21.90 2.74
N LEU A 120 -7.26 21.46 2.45
CA LEU A 120 -8.17 22.13 1.53
C LEU A 120 -8.30 23.57 2.02
N GLY A 121 -7.78 24.51 1.23
CA GLY A 121 -7.96 25.93 1.47
C GLY A 121 -9.44 26.27 1.43
N ILE A 122 -10.07 26.36 2.61
CA ILE A 122 -11.34 27.05 2.75
C ILE A 122 -10.98 28.53 2.90
N LEU A 123 -11.07 29.25 1.78
CA LEU A 123 -11.32 30.68 1.75
C LEU A 123 -12.45 30.98 2.73
N ILE A 124 -12.16 31.69 3.82
CA ILE A 124 -13.17 32.51 4.50
C ILE A 124 -12.79 33.95 4.19
N SER A 125 -13.43 34.50 3.16
CA SER A 125 -13.55 35.93 2.96
C SER A 125 -15.00 36.31 3.27
N PHE A 126 -15.21 36.96 4.41
CA PHE A 126 -16.33 37.85 4.67
C PHE A 126 -15.79 39.05 5.45
#